data_AF-A0A7U5D2M1-F1
#
_entry.id   AF-A0A7U5D2M1-F1
#
_cell.length_a   1.000
_cell.length_b   1.000
_cell.length_c   1.000
_cell.angle_alpha   90.00
_cell.angle_beta   90.00
_cell.angle_gamma   90.00
#
_symmetry.space_group_name_H-M   'P 1'
#
loop_
_entity.id
_entity.type
_entity.pdbx_description
1 polymer ?
#
loop_
_entity_poly.entity_id
_entity_poly.type
_entity_poly.pdbx_seq_one_letter_code
_entity_poly.pdbx_strand_id
1 'polypeptide(L)'
;MTAITQPEPTNEQRRIIYQARRGLKELDFYIDPYVKELYLTAAPAEQEAFAQMLTHEDPDLLDYFTNQARPENEAIWTLVNKIKTWRHAKDSL
;
A
#
# COMPACT_ATOMS: atom_id res chain seq x y z
N MET A 1 -14.86 0.65 19.54
CA MET A 1 -14.24 -0.20 18.50
C MET A 1 -14.99 0.07 17.20
N THR A 2 -14.63 1.13 16.46
CA THR A 2 -15.20 1.37 15.13
C THR A 2 -14.59 0.33 14.18
N ALA A 3 -15.39 -0.64 13.74
CA ALA A 3 -15.03 -1.46 12.60
C ALA A 3 -14.89 -0.51 11.40
N ILE A 4 -13.67 -0.37 10.87
CA ILE A 4 -13.42 0.43 9.68
C ILE A 4 -13.95 -0.39 8.50
N THR A 5 -15.24 -0.26 8.20
CA THR A 5 -15.86 -0.95 7.06
C THR A 5 -15.57 -0.13 5.81
N GLN A 6 -14.62 -0.58 5.00
CA GLN A 6 -14.38 -0.02 3.67
C GLN A 6 -15.63 -0.21 2.77
N PRO A 7 -15.89 0.70 1.82
CA PRO A 7 -17.00 0.55 0.88
C PRO A 7 -16.79 -0.67 -0.05
N GLU A 8 -17.82 -1.07 -0.80
CA GLU A 8 -17.67 -2.12 -1.80
C GLU A 8 -16.73 -1.66 -2.94
N PRO A 9 -15.72 -2.47 -3.33
CA PRO A 9 -14.79 -2.09 -4.38
C PRO A 9 -15.42 -2.22 -5.77
N THR A 10 -15.13 -1.24 -6.62
CA THR A 10 -15.37 -1.30 -8.06
C THR A 10 -14.59 -2.45 -8.72
N ASN A 11 -14.93 -2.81 -9.96
CA ASN A 11 -14.20 -3.86 -10.69
C ASN A 11 -12.72 -3.53 -10.90
N GLU A 12 -12.38 -2.26 -11.10
CA GLU A 12 -11.00 -1.81 -11.24
C GLU A 12 -10.24 -1.94 -9.90
N GLN A 13 -10.83 -1.46 -8.81
CA GLN A 13 -10.25 -1.60 -7.48
C GLN A 13 -10.06 -3.06 -7.08
N ARG A 14 -10.98 -3.97 -7.46
CA ARG A 14 -10.81 -5.42 -7.23
C ARG A 14 -9.57 -5.98 -7.92
N ARG A 15 -9.27 -5.53 -9.14
CA ARG A 15 -8.05 -5.94 -9.86
C ARG A 15 -6.79 -5.46 -9.15
N ILE A 16 -6.80 -4.21 -8.69
CA ILE A 16 -5.68 -3.62 -7.94
C ILE A 16 -5.47 -4.35 -6.61
N ILE A 17 -6.55 -4.63 -5.86
CA ILE A 17 -6.51 -5.42 -4.62
C ILE A 17 -5.93 -6.82 -4.86
N TYR A 18 -6.28 -7.45 -5.98
CA TYR A 18 -5.73 -8.75 -6.33
C TYR A 18 -4.23 -8.68 -6.67
N GLN A 19 -3.81 -7.67 -7.43
CA GLN A 19 -2.40 -7.41 -7.76
C GLN A 19 -1.55 -7.07 -6.52
N ALA A 20 -2.17 -6.53 -5.47
CA ALA A 20 -1.49 -6.17 -4.23
C ALA A 20 -0.97 -7.36 -3.42
N ARG A 21 -1.46 -8.58 -3.67
CA ARG A 21 -1.05 -9.80 -2.95
C ARG A 21 0.38 -10.18 -3.34
N ARG A 22 1.31 -10.18 -2.39
CA ARG A 22 2.71 -10.52 -2.62
C ARG A 22 3.09 -11.85 -1.98
N GLY A 23 4.27 -12.37 -2.34
CA GLY A 23 4.82 -13.61 -1.79
C GLY A 23 5.82 -13.40 -0.65
N LEU A 24 6.16 -12.14 -0.36
CA LEU A 24 7.15 -11.74 0.64
C LEU A 24 6.47 -11.22 1.90
N LYS A 25 6.76 -11.86 3.05
CA LYS A 25 6.16 -11.53 4.34
C LYS A 25 6.39 -10.08 4.75
N GLU A 26 7.56 -9.54 4.42
CA GLU A 26 7.91 -8.15 4.68
C GLU A 26 7.03 -7.17 3.91
N LEU A 27 6.67 -7.48 2.66
CA LEU A 27 5.74 -6.65 1.88
C LEU A 27 4.31 -6.79 2.40
N ASP A 28 3.90 -8.03 2.72
CA ASP A 28 2.58 -8.29 3.29
C ASP A 28 2.38 -7.53 4.61
N PHE A 29 3.43 -7.36 5.43
CA PHE A 29 3.34 -6.56 6.66
C PHE A 29 2.86 -5.12 6.42
N TYR A 30 3.21 -4.51 5.28
CA TYR A 30 2.83 -3.14 4.94
C TYR A 30 1.57 -3.07 4.07
N ILE A 31 1.51 -3.89 3.01
CA ILE A 31 0.52 -3.76 1.94
C ILE A 31 -0.85 -4.30 2.36
N ASP A 32 -0.90 -5.47 3.03
CA ASP A 32 -2.15 -6.11 3.40
C ASP A 32 -3.02 -5.23 4.32
N PRO A 33 -2.47 -4.64 5.40
CA PRO A 33 -3.26 -3.77 6.27
C PRO A 33 -3.69 -2.48 5.56
N TYR A 34 -2.84 -1.92 4.68
CA TYR A 34 -3.20 -0.73 3.89
C TYR A 34 -4.41 -1.00 2.99
N VAL A 35 -4.40 -2.12 2.26
CA VAL A 35 -5.51 -2.52 1.38
C VAL A 35 -6.80 -2.73 2.18
N LYS A 36 -6.71 -3.36 3.36
CA LYS A 36 -7.87 -3.69 4.19
C LYS A 36 -8.49 -2.48 4.89
N GLU A 37 -7.69 -1.47 5.24
CA GLU A 37 -8.14 -0.39 6.13
C GLU A 37 -8.18 1.00 5.48
N LEU A 38 -7.41 1.25 4.42
CA LEU A 38 -7.19 2.60 3.90
C LEU A 38 -7.52 2.75 2.42
N TYR A 39 -7.16 1.78 1.58
CA TYR A 39 -7.13 1.91 0.12
C TYR A 39 -8.46 2.39 -0.50
N LEU A 40 -9.60 1.78 -0.16
CA LEU A 40 -10.89 2.10 -0.81
C LEU A 40 -11.45 3.45 -0.39
N THR A 41 -10.99 3.99 0.74
CA THR A 41 -11.32 5.33 1.22
C THR A 41 -10.23 6.37 0.94
N ALA A 42 -9.10 5.96 0.36
CA ALA A 42 -8.00 6.86 0.03
C ALA A 42 -8.43 7.83 -1.09
N ALA A 43 -7.80 9.00 -1.13
CA ALA A 43 -8.04 9.97 -2.19
C ALA A 43 -7.70 9.36 -3.57
N PRO A 44 -8.38 9.78 -4.66
CA PRO A 44 -8.15 9.20 -6.00
C PRO A 44 -6.68 9.20 -6.44
N ALA A 45 -5.94 10.29 -6.19
CA ALA A 45 -4.52 10.39 -6.50
C ALA A 45 -3.65 9.37 -5.73
N GLU A 46 -4.07 9.02 -4.50
CA GLU A 46 -3.37 8.00 -3.71
C GLU A 46 -3.67 6.59 -4.22
N GLN A 47 -4.93 6.32 -4.62
CA GLN A 47 -5.28 5.04 -5.24
C GLN A 47 -4.52 4.83 -6.56
N GLU A 48 -4.38 5.90 -7.35
CA GLU A 48 -3.58 5.89 -8.58
C GLU A 48 -2.10 5.65 -8.29
N ALA A 49 -1.51 6.36 -7.32
CA ALA A 49 -0.13 6.13 -6.91
C ALA A 49 0.10 4.69 -6.41
N PHE A 50 -0.88 4.11 -5.70
CA PHE A 50 -0.83 2.72 -5.27
C PHE A 50 -0.86 1.75 -6.47
N ALA A 51 -1.75 1.97 -7.44
CA ALA A 51 -1.81 1.15 -8.65
C ALA A 51 -0.49 1.21 -9.44
N GLN A 52 0.12 2.39 -9.56
CA GLN A 52 1.43 2.58 -10.18
C GLN A 52 2.54 1.90 -9.37
N MET A 53 2.53 2.02 -8.03
CA MET A 53 3.48 1.33 -7.17
C MET A 53 3.47 -0.18 -7.42
N LEU A 54 2.29 -0.79 -7.60
CA LEU A 54 2.16 -2.23 -7.83
C LEU A 54 2.72 -2.73 -9.18
N THR A 55 3.13 -1.85 -10.09
CA THR A 55 3.81 -2.26 -11.33
C THR A 55 5.27 -2.60 -11.12
N HIS A 56 5.86 -2.23 -9.97
CA HIS A 56 7.22 -2.59 -9.60
C HIS A 56 7.29 -4.05 -9.10
N GLU A 57 8.45 -4.67 -9.29
CA GLU A 57 8.71 -6.03 -8.82
C GLU A 57 8.92 -6.07 -7.29
N ASP A 58 8.73 -7.25 -6.70
CA ASP A 58 8.84 -7.45 -5.25
C ASP A 58 10.20 -6.99 -4.65
N PRO A 59 11.36 -7.22 -5.30
CA PRO A 59 12.64 -6.72 -4.80
C PRO A 59 12.70 -5.19 -4.71
N ASP A 60 12.26 -4.48 -5.76
CA ASP A 60 12.25 -3.02 -5.78
C ASP A 60 11.33 -2.45 -4.70
N LEU A 61 10.13 -3.03 -4.57
CA LEU A 61 9.20 -2.65 -3.53
C LEU A 61 9.80 -2.86 -2.14
N LEU A 62 10.46 -3.98 -1.91
CA LEU A 62 11.12 -4.25 -0.63
C LEU A 62 12.19 -3.20 -0.32
N ASP A 63 13.01 -2.83 -1.32
CA ASP A 63 14.01 -1.77 -1.16
C ASP A 63 13.39 -0.42 -0.83
N TYR A 64 12.24 -0.07 -1.41
CA TYR A 64 11.51 1.15 -1.06
C TYR A 64 10.98 1.10 0.38
N PHE A 65 10.34 -0.01 0.76
CA PHE A 65 9.79 -0.17 2.10
C PHE A 65 10.88 -0.23 3.19
N THR A 66 12.09 -0.65 2.84
CA THR A 66 13.25 -0.74 3.76
C THR A 66 14.22 0.44 3.66
N ASN A 67 13.89 1.49 2.89
CA ASN A 67 14.74 2.67 2.66
C ASN A 67 16.11 2.36 2.02
N GLN A 68 16.24 1.24 1.31
CA GLN A 68 17.46 0.91 0.55
C GLN A 68 17.47 1.60 -0.82
N ALA A 69 16.30 1.92 -1.37
CA ALA A 69 16.14 2.67 -2.61
C ALA A 69 14.95 3.63 -2.55
N ARG A 70 14.81 4.48 -3.57
CA ARG A 70 13.69 5.41 -3.77
C ARG A 70 13.16 5.30 -5.19
N PRO A 71 11.84 5.24 -5.42
CA PRO A 71 11.26 5.28 -6.76
C PRO A 71 11.43 6.67 -7.38
N GLU A 72 11.50 6.74 -8.71
CA GLU A 72 11.58 8.01 -9.44
C GLU A 72 10.32 8.87 -9.24
N ASN A 73 9.16 8.21 -9.16
CA ASN A 73 7.89 8.88 -8.96
C ASN A 73 7.70 9.30 -7.49
N GLU A 74 7.62 10.62 -7.28
CA GLU A 74 7.46 11.22 -5.95
C GLU A 74 6.15 10.79 -5.26
N ALA A 75 5.05 10.64 -5.99
CA ALA A 75 3.77 10.22 -5.41
C ALA A 75 3.85 8.80 -4.83
N ILE A 76 4.57 7.89 -5.50
CA ILE A 76 4.85 6.55 -4.99
C ILE A 76 5.68 6.66 -3.70
N TRP A 77 6.73 7.49 -3.69
CA TRP A 77 7.56 7.65 -2.50
C TRP A 77 6.79 8.24 -1.30
N THR A 78 5.94 9.23 -1.53
CA THR A 78 5.06 9.79 -0.50
C THR A 78 4.13 8.72 0.06
N LEU A 79 3.54 7.88 -0.80
CA LEU A 79 2.67 6.79 -0.38
C LEU A 79 3.41 5.71 0.42
N VAL A 80 4.58 5.25 -0.04
CA VAL A 80 5.41 4.28 0.68
C VAL A 80 5.71 4.78 2.10
N ASN A 81 6.14 6.03 2.24
CA ASN A 81 6.42 6.61 3.57
C ASN A 81 5.16 6.69 4.44
N LYS A 82 4.01 7.09 3.87
CA LYS A 82 2.74 7.09 4.59
C LYS A 82 2.39 5.71 5.14
N ILE A 83 2.47 4.67 4.30
CA ILE A 83 2.15 3.28 4.69
C ILE A 83 3.09 2.82 5.81
N LYS A 84 4.41 3.05 5.67
CA LYS A 84 5.40 2.71 6.70
C LYS A 84 5.10 3.37 8.04
N THR A 85 4.95 4.70 8.04
CA THR A 85 4.71 5.46 9.26
C THR A 85 3.42 5.00 9.95
N TRP A 86 2.35 4.81 9.19
CA TRP A 86 1.07 4.33 9.71
C TRP A 86 1.19 2.92 10.30
N ARG A 87 1.87 1.99 9.60
CA ARG A 87 2.01 0.61 10.05
C ARG A 87 2.84 0.49 11.33
N HIS A 88 3.96 1.19 11.42
CA HIS A 88 4.79 1.19 12.64
C HIS A 88 4.11 1.85 13.83
N ALA A 89 3.35 2.93 13.61
CA ALA A 89 2.56 3.55 14.67
C ALA A 89 1.49 2.59 15.21
N LYS A 90 0.88 1.77 14.34
CA LYS A 90 -0.12 0.76 14.71
C LYS A 90 0.47 -0.47 15.40
N ASP A 91 1.68 -0.86 15.06
CA ASP A 91 2.40 -1.98 15.69
C ASP A 91 2.91 -1.64 17.10
N SER A 92 3.16 -0.35 17.36
CA SER A 92 3.62 0.15 18.67
C SER A 92 2.49 0.35 19.70
N LEU A 93 1.24 0.04 19.33
CA LEU A 93 0.02 0.19 20.13
C LEU A 93 -0.53 -1.18 20.57
#